data_AF-A0A3E0M7Y9-F1
#
_entry.id   AF-A0A3E0M7Y9-F1
#
_cell.length_a   1.000
_cell.length_b   1.000
_cell.length_c   1.000
_cell.angle_alpha   90.00
_cell.angle_beta   90.00
_cell.angle_gamma   90.00
#
_symmetry.space_group_name_H-M   'P 1'
#
loop_
_entity.id
_entity.type
_entity.pdbx_description
1 polymer ?
#
loop_
_entity_poly.entity_id
_entity_poly.type
_entity_poly.pdbx_seq_one_letter_code
_entity_poly.pdbx_strand_id
1 'polypeptide(L)' 'MCETDEENPKEVLCSCSGTTRGLIIELVKQGKDLEGISRYSGALSGCGGCEWEISELVNKLQAENSTPKP' A
#
# COMPACT_ATOMS: atom_id res chain seq x y z
N MET A 1 15.69 -0.79 -22.19
CA MET A 1 14.86 -0.02 -21.25
C MET A 1 14.67 -0.90 -20.02
N CYS A 2 15.22 -0.50 -18.87
CA CYS A 2 14.95 -1.19 -17.61
C CYS A 2 13.92 -0.32 -16.89
N GLU A 3 12.65 -0.62 -17.13
CA GLU A 3 11.56 -0.01 -16.36
C GLU A 3 11.58 -0.71 -15.00
N THR A 4 11.92 0.04 -13.97
CA THR A 4 12.07 -0.45 -12.61
C THR A 4 10.71 -0.95 -12.11
N ASP A 5 10.60 -2.26 -11.93
CA ASP A 5 9.39 -2.99 -11.48
C ASP A 5 8.96 -2.62 -10.05
N GLU A 6 9.74 -1.79 -9.34
CA GLU A 6 9.51 -1.31 -7.97
C GLU A 6 8.22 -0.49 -7.78
N GLU A 7 7.50 -0.17 -8.87
CA GLU A 7 6.24 0.58 -8.81
C GLU A 7 5.04 -0.09 -9.50
N ASN A 8 5.03 -1.42 -9.62
CA ASN A 8 3.92 -2.09 -10.30
C ASN A 8 2.60 -2.04 -9.48
N PRO A 9 1.57 -1.28 -9.91
CA PRO A 9 0.32 -1.17 -9.14
C PRO A 9 -0.50 -2.47 -9.14
N LYS A 10 -0.17 -3.43 -10.01
CA LYS A 10 -0.83 -4.75 -10.10
C LYS A 10 -0.17 -5.79 -9.19
N GLU A 11 0.96 -5.46 -8.56
CA GLU A 11 1.62 -6.34 -7.62
C GLU A 11 0.68 -6.65 -6.44
N VAL A 12 0.51 -7.93 -6.12
CA VAL A 12 -0.32 -8.40 -5.01
C VAL A 12 0.54 -8.43 -3.75
N LEU A 13 0.31 -7.49 -2.84
CA LEU A 13 1.00 -7.42 -1.55
C LEU A 13 0.37 -8.36 -0.51
N CYS A 14 -0.93 -8.60 -0.60
CA CYS A 14 -1.61 -9.51 0.30
C CYS A 14 -2.37 -10.60 -0.45
N SER A 15 -1.76 -11.79 -0.53
CA SER A 15 -2.33 -12.95 -1.22
C SER A 15 -3.63 -13.46 -0.60
N CYS A 16 -3.82 -13.27 0.71
CA CYS A 16 -5.02 -13.71 1.43
C CYS A 16 -6.28 -12.93 1.00
N SER A 17 -6.13 -11.64 0.72
CA SER A 17 -7.25 -10.74 0.38
C SER A 17 -7.20 -10.29 -1.09
N GLY A 18 -6.13 -10.61 -1.81
CA GLY A 18 -5.88 -10.14 -3.18
C GLY A 18 -5.53 -8.65 -3.25
N THR A 19 -5.09 -8.05 -2.14
CA THR A 19 -4.80 -6.61 -2.07
C THR A 19 -3.56 -6.28 -2.88
N THR A 20 -3.70 -5.35 -3.83
CA THR A 20 -2.60 -4.89 -4.66
C THR A 20 -1.97 -3.60 -4.16
N ARG A 21 -0.72 -3.37 -4.54
CA ARG A 21 0.02 -2.13 -4.26
C ARG A 21 -0.71 -0.89 -4.74
N GLY A 22 -1.31 -0.94 -5.94
CA GLY A 22 -2.09 0.15 -6.49
C GLY A 22 -3.31 0.53 -5.63
N LEU A 23 -4.00 -0.47 -5.06
CA LEU A 23 -5.14 -0.23 -4.17
C LEU A 23 -4.70 0.48 -2.88
N ILE A 24 -3.58 0.08 -2.28
CA ILE A 24 -3.01 0.74 -1.10
C ILE A 24 -2.68 2.20 -1.42
N ILE A 25 -1.99 2.46 -2.55
CA ILE A 25 -1.62 3.81 -2.99
C ILE A 25 -2.86 4.70 -3.16
N GLU A 26 -3.90 4.17 -3.80
CA GLU A 26 -5.15 4.91 -4.01
C GLU A 26 -5.85 5.24 -2.69
N LEU A 27 -5.86 4.31 -1.74
CA LEU A 27 -6.43 4.52 -0.41
C LEU A 27 -5.63 5.57 0.39
N VAL A 28 -4.30 5.53 0.36
CA VAL A 28 -3.47 6.56 1.01
C VAL A 28 -3.68 7.92 0.36
N LYS A 29 -3.79 7.99 -0.98
CA LYS A 29 -4.13 9.24 -1.70
C LYS A 29 -5.49 9.81 -1.32
N GLN A 30 -6.45 8.95 -0.96
CA GLN A 30 -7.74 9.36 -0.40
C GLN A 30 -7.66 9.82 1.07
N GLY A 31 -6.47 9.78 1.69
CA GLY A 31 -6.26 10.11 3.10
C GLY A 31 -6.66 8.98 4.05
N LYS A 32 -6.66 7.72 3.59
CA LYS A 32 -6.88 6.56 4.45
C LYS A 32 -5.58 6.12 5.09
N ASP A 33 -5.65 5.83 6.38
CA ASP A 33 -4.55 5.24 7.17
C ASP A 33 -4.64 3.71 7.17
N LEU A 34 -3.72 3.02 7.87
CA LEU A 34 -3.64 1.55 7.93
C LEU A 34 -4.96 0.89 8.33
N GLU A 35 -5.70 1.48 9.27
CA GLU A 35 -7.00 0.97 9.69
C GLU A 35 -8.06 1.09 8.57
N GLY A 36 -8.05 2.21 7.85
CA GLY A 36 -8.90 2.40 6.68
C GLY A 36 -8.54 1.38 5.60
N ILE A 37 -7.25 1.25 5.33
CA ILE A 37 -6.73 0.28 4.35
C ILE A 37 -7.17 -1.13 4.69
N SER A 38 -7.03 -1.54 5.94
CA SER A 38 -7.49 -2.85 6.41
C SER A 38 -8.98 -3.05 6.13
N ARG A 39 -9.79 -2.03 6.47
CA ARG A 39 -11.25 -2.10 6.32
C ARG A 39 -11.72 -2.09 4.87
N TYR A 40 -11.06 -1.35 3.99
CA TYR A 40 -11.45 -1.21 2.57
C TYR A 40 -10.85 -2.29 1.68
N SER A 41 -9.60 -2.68 1.93
CA SER A 41 -8.90 -3.68 1.11
C SER A 41 -9.00 -5.11 1.65
N GLY A 42 -9.38 -5.26 2.92
CA GLY A 42 -9.37 -6.55 3.61
C GLY A 42 -7.98 -7.08 3.95
N ALA A 43 -6.90 -6.40 3.56
CA ALA A 43 -5.56 -6.71 4.06
C ALA A 43 -5.48 -6.47 5.58
N LEU A 44 -4.52 -7.07 6.28
CA LEU A 44 -4.33 -6.89 7.74
C LEU A 44 -5.45 -7.42 8.65
N SER A 45 -6.64 -7.70 8.12
CA SER A 45 -7.76 -8.25 8.89
C SER A 45 -7.75 -9.77 8.98
N GLY A 46 -6.90 -10.44 8.19
CA GLY A 46 -6.82 -11.90 8.08
C GLY A 46 -5.50 -12.47 8.61
N CYS A 47 -4.76 -13.10 7.71
CA CYS A 47 -3.57 -13.90 8.01
C CYS A 47 -2.35 -13.13 8.57
N GLY A 48 -2.36 -11.78 8.54
CA GLY A 48 -1.26 -10.97 9.05
C GLY A 48 0.09 -11.17 8.33
N GLY A 49 0.12 -11.76 7.13
CA GLY A 49 1.39 -11.95 6.40
C GLY A 49 1.91 -10.67 5.73
N CYS A 50 0.99 -9.74 5.44
CA CYS A 50 1.22 -8.56 4.60
C CYS A 50 1.30 -7.24 5.41
N GLU A 51 1.34 -7.33 6.75
CA GLU A 51 1.32 -6.18 7.66
C GLU A 51 2.55 -5.32 7.55
N TRP A 52 3.71 -5.94 7.51
CA TRP A 52 4.97 -5.23 7.43
C TRP A 52 5.10 -4.49 6.08
N GLU A 53 4.86 -5.21 4.97
CA GLU A 53 4.86 -4.67 3.61
C GLU A 53 3.92 -3.48 3.43
N ILE A 54 2.67 -3.61 3.90
CA ILE A 54 1.68 -2.54 3.79
C ILE A 54 2.03 -1.36 4.71
N SER A 55 2.52 -1.62 5.93
CA SER A 55 2.90 -0.56 6.87
C SER A 55 4.08 0.27 6.34
N GLU A 56 5.11 -0.38 5.79
CA GLU A 56 6.24 0.28 5.13
C GLU A 56 5.76 1.12 3.94
N LEU A 57 4.93 0.55 3.06
CA LEU A 57 4.42 1.25 1.89
C LEU A 57 3.60 2.49 2.27
N VAL A 58 2.68 2.35 3.23
CA VAL A 58 1.83 3.45 3.70
C VAL A 58 2.68 4.55 4.32
N ASN A 59 3.63 4.18 5.18
CA ASN A 59 4.55 5.15 5.81
C ASN A 59 5.33 5.92 4.74
N LYS A 60 5.89 5.22 3.75
CA LYS A 60 6.63 5.82 2.64
C LYS A 60 5.75 6.78 1.84
N LEU A 61 4.53 6.37 1.47
CA LEU A 61 3.58 7.21 0.74
C LEU A 61 3.12 8.43 1.53
N GLN A 62 2.89 8.29 2.84
CA GLN A 62 2.52 9.41 3.71
C GLN A 62 3.68 10.40 3.88
N ALA A 63 4.91 9.90 4.00
CA ALA A 63 6.13 10.70 4.03
C ALA A 63 6.35 11.45 2.70
N GLU A 64 6.11 10.78 1.56
CA GLU A 64 6.24 11.37 0.22
C GLU A 64 5.14 12.40 -0.06
N ASN A 65 3.90 12.18 0.39
CA ASN A 65 2.83 13.18 0.29
C ASN A 65 3.06 14.40 1.21
N SER A 66 3.87 14.25 2.26
CA SER A 66 4.16 15.33 3.23
C SER A 66 5.45 16.08 2.93
N THR A 67 6.27 15.63 1.98
CA THR A 67 7.50 16.33 1.58
C THR A 67 7.36 16.89 0.16
N PRO A 68 7.37 18.22 -0.04
CA PRO A 68 7.55 18.76 -1.37
C PRO A 68 8.92 18.30 -1.87
N LYS A 69 8.90 17.48 -2.93
CA LYS A 69 10.10 17.04 -3.65
C LYS A 69 10.92 18.29 -4.07
N PRO A 70 12.21 18.40 -3.70
CA PRO A 70 13.07 19.50 -4.17
C PRO A 70 13.35 19.43 -5.66
#